data_AF-A0A354V0T7-F1
#
_entry.id   AF-A0A354V0T7-F1
#
_cell.length_a   1.000
_cell.length_b   1.000
_cell.length_c   1.000
_cell.angle_alpha   90.00
_cell.angle_beta   90.00
_cell.angle_gamma   90.00
#
_symmetry.space_group_name_H-M   'P 1'
#
loop_
_entity.id
_entity.type
_entity.pdbx_description
1 polymer ?
#
loop_
_entity_poly.entity_id
_entity_poly.type
_entity_poly.pdbx_seq_one_letter_code
_entity_poly.pdbx_strand_id
1 'polypeptide(L)'
;TPLIISGPAEDSSDLYRQVDLVVKELVKDPSTYDKDEKFKTVSLTEPGSEQVEDMLKAAGVITEGNLYDIFNVSVVHHVQQSVRAHTLFARDVDYIVRDDLVVIIDEFTGRMMQGRRYSEGLHQALEAKEHVTVQAENQTLASITFQNYFRLYPKLAGMTGTAMTEADEFAEIYKLDVVEIPTNVTVTRKDEDDEVYRTAAEKYEAVAMLIDEARAKGQPVLVGTTSIEKSETISDLLKKKKVPHSVLNARFHEQEAEIVSQAGAPGAVVIATNMAGRGTDIKLGGNLDVRLRKELANIHDPDARAAREAKIREENAIAHQKVKEAGGLFVIGTERHESRRIDNQLRGR
;
A
#
# COMPACT_ATOMS: atom_id res chain seq x y z
N THR A 1 -6.32 1.13 7.27
CA THR A 1 -5.40 2.28 7.48
C THR A 1 -6.22 3.55 7.65
N PRO A 2 -5.98 4.35 8.70
CA PRO A 2 -6.65 5.65 8.89
C PRO A 2 -6.13 6.73 7.92
N LEU A 3 -6.91 7.78 7.71
CA LEU A 3 -6.46 9.04 7.12
C LEU A 3 -5.81 9.86 8.24
N ILE A 4 -4.55 10.25 8.07
CA ILE A 4 -3.77 10.98 9.08
C ILE A 4 -3.20 12.25 8.44
N ILE A 5 -3.35 13.37 9.14
CA ILE A 5 -2.62 14.60 8.87
C ILE A 5 -1.58 14.74 9.98
N SER A 6 -0.31 14.73 9.60
CA SER A 6 0.79 14.96 10.51
C SER A 6 1.38 16.35 10.28
N GLY A 7 1.80 16.99 11.35
CA GLY A 7 2.49 18.28 11.30
C GLY A 7 3.58 18.34 12.37
N PRO A 8 4.48 19.33 12.28
CA PRO A 8 5.47 19.56 13.31
C PRO A 8 4.76 19.86 14.64
N ALA A 9 5.22 19.24 15.72
CA ALA A 9 4.88 19.64 17.07
C ALA A 9 5.44 21.04 17.35
N GLU A 10 4.82 21.77 18.30
CA GLU A 10 5.42 22.99 18.82
C GLU A 10 6.81 22.66 19.41
N ASP A 11 7.75 23.58 19.23
CA ASP A 11 9.19 23.35 19.39
C ASP A 11 9.55 22.93 20.83
N SER A 12 9.65 21.63 21.07
CA SER A 12 10.10 21.02 22.33
C SER A 12 11.59 20.67 22.32
N SER A 13 12.34 21.13 21.32
CA SER A 13 13.75 20.79 21.13
C SER A 13 14.62 21.21 22.32
N ASP A 14 14.32 22.36 22.93
CA ASP A 14 15.02 22.83 24.12
C ASP A 14 14.66 22.01 25.37
N LEU A 15 13.41 21.53 25.48
CA LEU A 15 12.98 20.67 26.58
C LEU A 15 13.72 19.33 26.54
N TYR A 16 13.89 18.74 25.35
CA TYR A 16 14.71 17.54 25.17
C TYR A 16 16.15 17.72 25.67
N ARG A 17 16.77 18.87 25.37
CA ARG A 17 18.13 19.18 25.81
C ARG A 17 18.22 19.39 27.32
N GLN A 18 17.26 20.11 27.91
CA GLN A 18 17.23 20.37 29.35
C GLN A 18 17.02 19.07 30.14
N VAL A 19 16.10 18.21 29.69
CA VAL A 19 15.85 16.90 30.31
C VAL A 19 17.07 15.99 30.14
N ASP A 20 17.72 15.98 28.97
CA ASP A 20 18.93 15.18 28.75
C ASP A 20 20.06 15.51 29.73
N LEU A 21 20.29 16.80 30.02
CA LEU A 21 21.30 17.23 30.98
C LEU A 21 21.05 16.67 32.40
N VAL A 22 19.79 16.61 32.81
CA VAL A 22 19.38 16.05 34.11
C VAL A 22 19.53 14.53 34.11
N VAL A 23 18.98 13.87 33.09
CA VAL A 23 18.94 12.41 33.01
C VAL A 23 20.35 11.82 32.87
N LYS A 24 21.25 12.48 32.15
CA LYS A 24 22.66 12.08 32.03
C LYS A 24 23.36 11.93 33.40
N GLU A 25 23.02 12.76 34.37
CA GLU A 25 23.55 12.65 35.73
C GLU A 25 22.80 11.59 36.55
N LEU A 26 21.48 11.48 36.39
CA LEU A 26 20.64 10.46 37.04
C LEU A 26 21.10 9.03 36.70
N VAL A 27 21.30 8.73 35.41
CA VAL A 27 21.63 7.36 34.95
C VAL A 27 23.02 6.88 35.39
N LYS A 28 23.86 7.77 35.96
CA LYS A 28 25.15 7.36 36.55
C LYS A 28 24.97 6.50 37.79
N ASP A 29 23.83 6.63 38.48
CA ASP A 29 23.43 5.77 39.58
C ASP A 29 22.49 4.67 39.08
N PRO A 30 22.94 3.41 38.94
CA PRO A 30 22.12 2.31 38.45
C PRO A 30 20.95 1.93 39.36
N SER A 31 20.89 2.45 40.61
CA SER A 31 19.76 2.19 41.51
C SER A 31 18.51 3.03 41.22
N THR A 32 18.64 4.02 40.33
CA THR A 32 17.56 4.97 39.97
C THR A 32 16.61 4.45 38.90
N TYR A 33 16.95 3.34 38.22
CA TYR A 33 16.13 2.76 37.16
C TYR A 33 16.26 1.24 37.08
N ASP A 34 15.18 0.59 36.68
CA ASP A 34 15.14 -0.82 36.31
C ASP A 34 15.05 -0.95 34.79
N LYS A 35 15.94 -1.75 34.20
CA LYS A 35 15.92 -2.05 32.76
C LYS A 35 15.61 -3.51 32.48
N ASP A 36 14.77 -3.73 31.47
CA ASP A 36 14.54 -5.03 30.87
C ASP A 36 15.14 -5.02 29.45
N GLU A 37 16.30 -5.64 29.30
CA GLU A 37 17.02 -5.70 28.03
C GLU A 37 16.29 -6.57 27.00
N LYS A 38 15.51 -7.54 27.44
CA LYS A 38 14.78 -8.46 26.56
C LYS A 38 13.61 -7.75 25.88
N PHE A 39 12.88 -6.92 26.63
CA PHE A 39 11.76 -6.14 26.09
C PHE A 39 12.16 -4.72 25.65
N LYS A 40 13.43 -4.33 25.84
CA LYS A 40 13.94 -2.97 25.60
C LYS A 40 13.07 -1.90 26.26
N THR A 41 12.69 -2.15 27.51
CA THR A 41 11.90 -1.24 28.37
C THR A 41 12.72 -0.81 29.58
N VAL A 42 12.51 0.44 30.01
CA VAL A 42 13.14 0.99 31.22
C VAL A 42 12.08 1.71 32.03
N SER A 43 12.16 1.60 33.35
CA SER A 43 11.28 2.28 34.31
C SER A 43 12.12 2.89 35.42
N LEU A 44 11.77 4.09 35.87
CA LEU A 44 12.40 4.69 37.03
C LEU A 44 11.96 3.96 38.30
N THR A 45 12.89 3.78 39.23
CA THR A 45 12.55 3.33 40.58
C THR A 45 11.89 4.47 41.35
N GLU A 46 11.28 4.16 42.50
CA GLU A 46 10.68 5.19 43.37
C GLU A 46 11.73 6.24 43.83
N PRO A 47 12.93 5.85 44.31
CA PRO A 47 14.01 6.81 44.59
C PRO A 47 14.48 7.58 43.34
N GLY A 48 14.55 6.92 42.19
CA GLY A 48 14.93 7.58 40.93
C GLY A 48 13.91 8.62 40.47
N SER A 49 12.62 8.38 40.74
CA SER A 49 11.55 9.33 40.45
C SER A 49 11.61 10.57 41.34
N GLU A 50 11.89 10.40 42.64
CA GLU A 50 12.08 11.53 43.56
C GLU A 50 13.32 12.35 43.18
N GLN A 51 14.44 11.67 42.89
CA GLN A 51 15.68 12.33 42.53
C GLN A 51 15.57 13.11 41.21
N VAL A 52 14.94 12.53 40.18
CA VAL A 52 14.76 13.24 38.91
C VAL A 52 13.82 14.43 39.07
N GLU A 53 12.80 14.34 39.92
CA GLU A 53 11.90 15.45 40.23
C GLU A 53 12.66 16.63 40.86
N ASP A 54 13.49 16.37 41.87
CA ASP A 54 14.31 17.41 42.51
C ASP A 54 15.30 18.05 41.55
N MET A 55 15.94 17.24 40.68
CA MET A 55 16.87 17.75 39.67
C MET A 55 16.15 18.60 38.61
N LEU A 56 14.95 18.20 38.18
CA LEU A 56 14.15 18.97 37.22
C LEU A 56 13.63 20.28 37.81
N LYS A 57 13.27 20.30 39.10
CA LYS A 57 12.93 21.54 39.83
C LYS A 57 14.15 22.46 39.93
N ALA A 58 15.32 21.93 40.27
CA ALA A 58 16.56 22.71 40.34
C ALA A 58 16.99 23.28 38.99
N ALA A 59 16.73 22.56 37.89
CA ALA A 59 16.98 23.01 36.52
C ALA A 59 15.93 24.01 36.00
N GLY A 60 14.86 24.28 36.77
CA GLY A 60 13.77 25.17 36.38
C GLY A 60 12.84 24.61 35.30
N VAL A 61 12.90 23.30 35.03
CA VAL A 61 12.02 22.62 34.06
C VAL A 61 10.63 22.39 34.65
N ILE A 62 10.56 22.06 35.95
CA ILE A 62 9.31 21.97 36.72
C ILE A 62 9.23 23.20 37.63
N THR A 63 8.22 24.04 37.40
CA THR A 63 8.02 25.28 38.19
C THR A 63 6.99 25.11 39.30
N GLU A 64 5.98 24.26 39.11
CA GLU A 64 4.90 24.05 40.08
C GLU A 64 4.49 22.57 40.09
N GLY A 65 4.09 22.07 41.27
CA GLY A 65 3.61 20.69 41.44
C GLY A 65 4.71 19.62 41.49
N ASN A 66 4.26 18.37 41.38
CA ASN A 66 5.09 17.17 41.35
C ASN A 66 5.27 16.66 39.92
N LEU A 67 6.19 15.73 39.69
CA LEU A 67 6.51 15.19 38.36
C LEU A 67 5.28 14.57 37.67
N TYR A 68 4.40 13.92 38.43
CA TYR A 68 3.22 13.21 37.90
C TYR A 68 1.94 14.06 37.81
N ASP A 69 2.03 15.37 38.03
CA ASP A 69 0.88 16.25 37.85
C ASP A 69 0.51 16.42 36.37
N ILE A 70 -0.78 16.69 36.10
CA ILE A 70 -1.36 16.75 34.75
C ILE A 70 -0.62 17.73 33.83
N PHE A 71 -0.07 18.81 34.40
CA PHE A 71 0.67 19.82 33.64
C PHE A 71 2.08 19.37 33.22
N ASN A 72 2.64 18.34 33.86
CA ASN A 72 4.01 17.86 33.65
C ASN A 72 4.08 16.57 32.82
N VAL A 73 2.97 16.12 32.23
CA VAL A 73 2.88 14.88 31.45
C VAL A 73 3.89 14.82 30.30
N SER A 74 4.13 15.95 29.62
CA SER A 74 5.16 16.03 28.57
C SER A 74 6.56 15.81 29.14
N VAL A 75 6.88 16.42 30.28
CA VAL A 75 8.19 16.26 30.96
C VAL A 75 8.41 14.80 31.36
N VAL A 76 7.40 14.14 31.93
CA VAL A 76 7.47 12.69 32.25
C VAL A 76 7.81 11.86 31.02
N HIS A 77 7.13 12.14 29.90
CA HIS A 77 7.40 11.44 28.65
C HIS A 77 8.85 11.66 28.17
N HIS A 78 9.33 12.90 28.16
CA HIS A 78 10.71 13.21 27.77
C HIS A 78 11.75 12.55 28.69
N VAL A 79 11.51 12.52 30.01
CA VAL A 79 12.38 11.83 30.97
C VAL A 79 12.44 10.34 30.67
N GLN A 80 11.29 9.68 30.47
CA GLN A 80 11.25 8.27 30.12
C GLN A 80 12.01 7.96 28.83
N GLN A 81 11.84 8.78 27.78
CA GLN A 81 12.57 8.58 26.52
C GLN A 81 14.07 8.84 26.67
N SER A 82 14.46 9.84 27.45
CA SER A 82 15.87 10.15 27.71
C SER A 82 16.55 9.04 28.52
N VAL A 83 15.90 8.51 29.56
CA VAL A 83 16.44 7.37 30.33
C VAL A 83 16.60 6.16 29.41
N ARG A 84 15.62 5.91 28.54
CA ARG A 84 15.67 4.83 27.55
C ARG A 84 16.82 5.02 26.56
N ALA A 85 16.99 6.23 26.03
CA ALA A 85 18.08 6.59 25.12
C ALA A 85 19.46 6.39 25.76
N HIS A 86 19.64 6.73 27.04
CA HIS A 86 20.92 6.57 27.74
C HIS A 86 21.22 5.13 28.15
N THR A 87 20.20 4.33 28.51
CA THR A 87 20.41 3.02 29.16
C THR A 87 20.31 1.82 28.21
N LEU A 88 19.51 1.91 27.15
CA LEU A 88 19.19 0.79 26.27
C LEU A 88 19.74 0.91 24.85
N PHE A 89 20.12 2.12 24.42
CA PHE A 89 20.59 2.37 23.07
C PHE A 89 22.05 2.83 23.08
N ALA A 90 22.91 2.07 22.40
CA ALA A 90 24.33 2.33 22.31
C ALA A 90 24.71 2.86 20.92
N ARG A 91 25.56 3.90 20.92
CA ARG A 91 26.21 4.41 19.72
C ARG A 91 27.11 3.33 19.12
N ASP A 92 27.16 3.29 17.79
CA ASP A 92 27.90 2.32 16.97
C ASP A 92 27.37 0.87 17.06
N VAL A 93 26.25 0.66 17.75
CA VAL A 93 25.54 -0.64 17.82
C VAL A 93 24.10 -0.49 17.32
N ASP A 94 23.29 0.33 17.98
CA ASP A 94 21.88 0.55 17.62
C ASP A 94 21.71 1.70 16.61
N TYR A 95 22.60 2.69 16.67
CA TYR A 95 22.59 3.87 15.80
C TYR A 95 23.99 4.46 15.64
N ILE A 96 24.17 5.28 14.63
CA ILE A 96 25.36 6.13 14.43
C ILE A 96 24.95 7.58 14.25
N VAL A 97 25.90 8.48 14.51
CA VAL A 97 25.74 9.91 14.23
C VAL A 97 26.53 10.24 12.97
N ARG A 98 25.85 10.81 11.98
CA ARG A 98 26.48 11.22 10.71
C ARG A 98 25.79 12.46 10.16
N ASP A 99 26.58 13.44 9.72
CA ASP A 99 26.09 14.68 9.11
C ASP A 99 25.03 15.40 9.97
N ASP A 100 25.28 15.47 11.29
CA ASP A 100 24.37 16.06 12.29
C ASP A 100 23.00 15.34 12.42
N LEU A 101 22.93 14.05 12.05
CA LEU A 101 21.74 13.22 12.11
C LEU A 101 22.02 11.87 12.78
N VAL A 102 21.02 11.36 13.52
CA VAL A 102 21.02 9.99 14.05
C VAL A 102 20.50 9.04 12.97
N VAL A 103 21.31 8.05 12.59
CA VAL A 103 20.96 7.02 11.61
C VAL A 103 20.91 5.66 12.29
N ILE A 104 19.76 4.98 12.20
CA ILE A 104 19.53 3.68 12.84
C ILE A 104 20.35 2.60 12.12
N ILE A 105 20.95 1.70 12.91
CA ILE A 105 21.58 0.47 12.41
C ILE A 105 20.60 -0.69 12.60
N ASP A 106 20.45 -1.51 11.57
CA ASP A 106 19.73 -2.78 11.67
C ASP A 106 20.56 -3.79 12.47
N GLU A 107 20.00 -4.28 13.58
CA GLU A 107 20.63 -5.24 14.51
C GLU A 107 21.04 -6.57 13.83
N PHE A 108 20.33 -6.99 12.78
CA PHE A 108 20.61 -8.24 12.08
C PHE A 108 21.60 -8.09 10.93
N THR A 109 21.54 -6.97 10.21
CA THR A 109 22.30 -6.79 8.97
C THR A 109 23.47 -5.82 9.11
N GLY A 110 23.53 -5.04 10.20
CA GLY A 110 24.51 -3.97 10.40
C GLY A 110 24.38 -2.82 9.40
N ARG A 111 23.29 -2.77 8.61
CA ARG A 111 23.09 -1.76 7.57
C ARG A 111 22.48 -0.50 8.16
N MET A 112 22.93 0.65 7.64
CA MET A 112 22.34 1.95 7.93
C MET A 112 20.96 2.07 7.29
N MET A 113 19.94 2.37 8.09
CA MET A 113 18.56 2.59 7.64
C MET A 113 18.24 4.08 7.55
N GLN A 114 18.68 4.72 6.45
CA GLN A 114 18.38 6.13 6.19
C GLN A 114 16.87 6.38 6.03
N GLY A 115 16.38 7.47 6.62
CA GLY A 115 14.97 7.88 6.57
C GLY A 115 14.06 7.18 7.59
N ARG A 116 14.56 6.21 8.37
CA ARG A 116 13.83 5.65 9.51
C ARG A 116 14.15 6.44 10.77
N ARG A 117 13.13 6.71 11.57
CA ARG A 117 13.22 7.34 12.90
C ARG A 117 12.58 6.42 13.94
N TYR A 118 13.04 6.49 15.18
CA TYR A 118 12.34 5.85 16.30
C TYR A 118 11.08 6.65 16.64
N SER A 119 10.01 5.95 17.02
CA SER A 119 8.71 6.57 17.38
C SER A 119 8.70 7.07 18.82
N GLU A 120 7.62 7.78 19.20
CA GLU A 120 7.35 8.19 20.60
C GLU A 120 8.46 9.05 21.22
N GLY A 121 9.04 9.99 20.46
CA GLY A 121 10.06 10.92 20.97
C GLY A 121 11.45 10.32 21.23
N LEU A 122 11.62 9.00 21.11
CA LEU A 122 12.90 8.33 21.37
C LEU A 122 14.01 8.80 20.42
N HIS A 123 13.67 9.10 19.17
CA HIS A 123 14.67 9.56 18.20
C HIS A 123 15.20 10.95 18.57
N GLN A 124 14.33 11.84 19.03
CA GLN A 124 14.67 13.17 19.54
C GLN A 124 15.50 13.09 20.82
N ALA A 125 15.17 12.15 21.72
CA ALA A 125 15.98 11.89 22.91
C ALA A 125 17.42 11.44 22.55
N LEU A 126 17.58 10.59 21.52
CA LEU A 126 18.89 10.21 21.00
C LEU A 126 19.62 11.38 20.34
N GLU A 127 18.90 12.22 19.58
CA GLU A 127 19.44 13.44 18.98
C GLU A 127 19.97 14.39 20.07
N ALA A 128 19.23 14.56 21.18
CA ALA A 128 19.65 15.36 22.33
C ALA A 128 20.87 14.76 23.06
N LYS A 129 20.86 13.45 23.33
CA LYS A 129 21.95 12.69 23.95
C LYS A 129 23.28 12.83 23.19
N GLU A 130 23.23 12.82 21.86
CA GLU A 130 24.41 12.94 21.01
C GLU A 130 24.76 14.38 20.64
N HIS A 131 24.02 15.35 21.19
CA HIS A 131 24.22 16.78 20.95
C HIS A 131 24.13 17.19 19.48
N VAL A 132 23.28 16.51 18.70
CA VAL A 132 22.95 16.89 17.32
C VAL A 132 21.71 17.79 17.26
N THR A 133 21.40 18.30 16.07
CA THR A 133 20.16 19.06 15.86
C THR A 133 18.93 18.18 16.10
N VAL A 134 18.22 18.43 17.20
CA VAL A 134 16.93 17.79 17.50
C VAL A 134 15.91 18.28 16.48
N GLN A 135 15.33 17.37 15.72
CA GLN A 135 14.27 17.75 14.79
C GLN A 135 12.91 17.60 15.44
N ALA A 136 12.06 18.60 15.21
CA ALA A 136 10.67 18.61 15.67
C ALA A 136 9.98 17.26 15.39
N GLU A 137 9.24 16.80 16.38
CA GLU A 137 8.39 15.63 16.23
C GLU A 137 7.30 15.89 15.21
N ASN A 138 6.95 14.86 14.43
CA ASN A 138 5.71 14.89 13.68
C ASN A 138 4.61 14.33 14.58
N GLN A 139 3.68 15.19 14.98
CA GLN A 139 2.49 14.79 15.71
C GLN A 139 1.31 14.59 14.77
N THR A 140 0.38 13.71 15.14
CA THR A 140 -0.89 13.57 14.42
C THR A 140 -1.83 14.70 14.81
N LEU A 141 -2.05 15.65 13.88
CA LEU A 141 -2.95 16.79 14.08
C LEU A 141 -4.42 16.41 13.90
N ALA A 142 -4.70 15.53 12.93
CA ALA A 142 -6.03 15.03 12.67
C ALA A 142 -5.94 13.59 12.19
N SER A 143 -6.90 12.76 12.64
CA SER A 143 -7.01 11.38 12.20
C SER A 143 -8.47 10.96 12.12
N ILE A 144 -8.84 10.26 11.04
CA ILE A 144 -10.15 9.63 10.91
C ILE A 144 -10.01 8.33 10.12
N THR A 145 -10.72 7.29 10.54
CA THR A 145 -10.80 6.04 9.77
C THR A 145 -11.81 6.19 8.63
N PHE A 146 -11.64 5.44 7.53
CA PHE A 146 -12.66 5.43 6.45
C PHE A 146 -14.03 5.00 6.98
N GLN A 147 -14.06 4.05 7.92
CA GLN A 147 -15.27 3.60 8.60
C GLN A 147 -16.01 4.78 9.23
N ASN A 148 -15.32 5.57 10.06
CA ASN A 148 -15.95 6.70 10.74
C ASN A 148 -16.26 7.84 9.77
N TYR A 149 -15.39 8.10 8.79
CA TYR A 149 -15.61 9.13 7.78
C TYR A 149 -16.90 8.91 6.99
N PHE A 150 -17.12 7.70 6.46
CA PHE A 150 -18.34 7.41 5.70
C PHE A 150 -19.61 7.38 6.56
N ARG A 151 -19.50 7.09 7.86
CA ARG A 151 -20.63 7.16 8.80
C ARG A 151 -21.12 8.58 9.07
N LEU A 152 -20.34 9.61 8.72
CA LEU A 152 -20.77 11.01 8.85
C LEU A 152 -21.81 11.40 7.78
N TYR A 153 -21.91 10.64 6.69
CA TYR A 153 -22.83 10.95 5.60
C TYR A 153 -24.28 10.62 6.00
N PRO A 154 -25.24 11.57 5.86
CA PRO A 154 -26.65 11.30 6.19
C PRO A 154 -27.29 10.17 5.38
N LYS A 155 -26.77 9.95 4.17
CA LYS A 155 -27.17 8.85 3.29
C LYS A 155 -25.92 8.24 2.68
N LEU A 156 -25.74 6.94 2.87
CA LEU A 156 -24.64 6.17 2.32
C LEU A 156 -25.20 5.04 1.44
N ALA A 157 -24.62 4.87 0.25
CA ALA A 157 -24.93 3.79 -0.66
C ALA A 157 -23.67 3.44 -1.46
N GLY A 158 -23.58 2.20 -1.95
CA GLY A 158 -22.44 1.73 -2.72
C GLY A 158 -22.84 0.68 -3.75
N MET A 159 -21.98 0.47 -4.73
CA MET A 159 -22.16 -0.55 -5.75
C MET A 159 -20.85 -1.31 -5.98
N THR A 160 -20.94 -2.63 -6.13
CA THR A 160 -19.82 -3.51 -6.46
C THR A 160 -20.36 -4.87 -6.92
N GLY A 161 -19.57 -5.60 -7.71
CA GLY A 161 -19.94 -6.94 -8.17
C GLY A 161 -19.69 -8.06 -7.13
N THR A 162 -19.05 -7.76 -6.00
CA THR A 162 -18.57 -8.77 -5.05
C THR A 162 -18.82 -8.38 -3.58
N ALA A 163 -19.98 -7.81 -3.26
CA ALA A 163 -20.30 -7.38 -1.88
C ALA A 163 -20.85 -8.50 -0.99
N MET A 164 -21.45 -9.56 -1.57
CA MET A 164 -22.18 -10.57 -0.80
C MET A 164 -21.34 -11.29 0.26
N THR A 165 -20.03 -11.45 0.05
CA THR A 165 -19.14 -12.08 1.04
C THR A 165 -18.90 -11.21 2.26
N GLU A 166 -19.04 -9.90 2.14
CA GLU A 166 -18.80 -8.92 3.21
C GLU A 166 -20.10 -8.31 3.72
N ALA A 167 -21.25 -8.94 3.45
CA ALA A 167 -22.57 -8.40 3.77
C ALA A 167 -22.75 -8.14 5.27
N ASP A 168 -22.27 -9.06 6.11
CA ASP A 168 -22.31 -8.92 7.56
C ASP A 168 -21.48 -7.74 8.05
N GLU A 169 -20.28 -7.52 7.47
CA GLU A 169 -19.42 -6.37 7.81
C GLU A 169 -20.09 -5.04 7.40
N PHE A 170 -20.71 -4.98 6.21
CA PHE A 170 -21.47 -3.81 5.77
C PHE A 170 -22.67 -3.51 6.68
N ALA A 171 -23.41 -4.54 7.08
CA ALA A 171 -24.55 -4.42 7.98
C ALA A 171 -24.13 -4.00 9.39
N GLU A 172 -23.01 -4.51 9.91
CA GLU A 172 -22.54 -4.20 11.26
C GLU A 172 -21.96 -2.78 11.35
N ILE A 173 -21.00 -2.45 10.46
CA ILE A 173 -20.21 -1.21 10.54
C ILE A 173 -20.99 -0.02 9.97
N TYR A 174 -21.63 -0.19 8.81
CA TYR A 174 -22.24 0.91 8.06
C TYR A 174 -23.77 0.90 8.09
N LYS A 175 -24.40 -0.13 8.67
CA LYS A 175 -25.86 -0.34 8.63
C LYS A 175 -26.38 -0.39 7.18
N LEU A 176 -25.60 -1.02 6.30
CA LEU A 176 -25.93 -1.17 4.89
C LEU A 176 -26.30 -2.62 4.58
N ASP A 177 -27.49 -2.80 4.02
CA ASP A 177 -27.91 -4.08 3.45
C ASP A 177 -27.26 -4.29 2.08
N VAL A 178 -26.81 -5.51 1.82
CA VAL A 178 -26.30 -5.91 0.51
C VAL A 178 -27.39 -6.66 -0.24
N VAL A 179 -27.77 -6.15 -1.40
CA VAL A 179 -28.76 -6.77 -2.28
C VAL A 179 -28.08 -7.21 -3.57
N GLU A 180 -28.18 -8.49 -3.89
CA GLU A 180 -27.72 -9.02 -5.17
C GLU A 180 -28.73 -8.66 -6.28
N ILE A 181 -28.27 -7.86 -7.25
CA ILE A 181 -29.06 -7.51 -8.42
C ILE A 181 -28.84 -8.57 -9.51
N PRO A 182 -29.91 -9.17 -10.07
CA PRO A 182 -29.78 -10.14 -11.16
C PRO A 182 -29.02 -9.55 -12.35
N THR A 183 -28.21 -10.39 -13.00
CA THR A 183 -27.49 -10.01 -14.22
C THR A 183 -28.46 -9.82 -15.39
N ASN A 184 -28.15 -8.87 -16.28
CA ASN A 184 -28.96 -8.61 -17.47
C ASN A 184 -29.00 -9.81 -18.44
N VAL A 185 -27.94 -10.63 -18.43
CA VAL A 185 -27.80 -11.83 -19.25
C VAL A 185 -27.23 -12.95 -18.39
N THR A 186 -27.69 -14.18 -18.60
CA THR A 186 -27.18 -15.37 -17.91
C THR A 186 -25.66 -15.52 -18.08
N VAL A 187 -24.96 -15.69 -16.97
CA VAL A 187 -23.50 -15.91 -16.96
C VAL A 187 -23.18 -17.28 -17.54
N THR A 188 -22.34 -17.29 -18.58
CA THR A 188 -21.86 -18.52 -19.26
C THR A 188 -20.35 -18.72 -19.12
N ARG A 189 -19.70 -17.93 -18.25
CA ARG A 189 -18.28 -18.05 -17.92
C ARG A 189 -18.01 -19.43 -17.32
N LYS A 190 -16.91 -20.04 -17.73
CA LYS A 190 -16.41 -21.30 -17.18
C LYS A 190 -15.28 -20.98 -16.21
N ASP A 191 -15.51 -21.25 -14.93
CA ASP A 191 -14.48 -21.15 -13.90
C ASP A 191 -13.87 -22.55 -13.74
N GLU A 192 -12.60 -22.70 -14.11
CA GLU A 192 -11.83 -23.93 -13.94
C GLU A 192 -11.25 -24.01 -12.51
N ASP A 193 -10.88 -25.22 -12.09
CA ASP A 193 -10.21 -25.45 -10.81
C ASP A 193 -8.78 -24.88 -10.79
N ASP A 194 -8.28 -24.56 -9.60
CA ASP A 194 -6.93 -24.03 -9.44
C ASP A 194 -5.86 -25.11 -9.72
N GLU A 195 -4.87 -24.78 -10.54
CA GLU A 195 -3.68 -25.61 -10.74
C GLU A 195 -2.55 -25.23 -9.78
N VAL A 196 -2.04 -26.20 -9.02
CA VAL A 196 -0.99 -25.99 -8.02
C VAL A 196 0.32 -26.64 -8.48
N TYR A 197 1.37 -25.84 -8.53
CA TYR A 197 2.72 -26.25 -8.91
C TYR A 197 3.65 -26.24 -7.69
N ARG A 198 4.64 -27.13 -7.68
CA ARG A 198 5.62 -27.23 -6.59
C ARG A 198 6.55 -26.02 -6.53
N THR A 199 6.96 -25.50 -7.69
CA THR A 199 7.87 -24.35 -7.78
C THR A 199 7.27 -23.21 -8.59
N ALA A 200 7.70 -21.98 -8.29
CA ALA A 200 7.29 -20.79 -9.04
C ALA A 200 7.74 -20.84 -10.51
N ALA A 201 8.93 -21.42 -10.78
CA ALA A 201 9.44 -21.55 -12.14
C ALA A 201 8.57 -22.48 -13.00
N GLU A 202 8.18 -23.65 -12.47
CA GLU A 202 7.25 -24.58 -13.14
C GLU A 202 5.90 -23.89 -13.41
N LYS A 203 5.37 -23.17 -12.41
CA LYS A 203 4.14 -22.38 -12.54
C LYS A 203 4.20 -21.36 -13.67
N TYR A 204 5.26 -20.54 -13.70
CA TYR A 204 5.37 -19.46 -14.70
C TYR A 204 5.57 -20.01 -16.12
N GLU A 205 6.28 -21.12 -16.27
CA GLU A 205 6.40 -21.79 -17.57
C GLU A 205 5.05 -22.34 -18.04
N ALA A 206 4.27 -22.98 -17.14
CA ALA A 206 2.93 -23.45 -17.45
C ALA A 206 1.98 -22.30 -17.84
N VAL A 207 2.01 -21.19 -17.10
CA VAL A 207 1.25 -19.97 -17.45
C VAL A 207 1.66 -19.45 -18.82
N ALA A 208 2.96 -19.40 -19.13
CA ALA A 208 3.44 -18.94 -20.43
C ALA A 208 3.03 -19.87 -21.59
N MET A 209 3.01 -21.18 -21.36
CA MET A 209 2.50 -22.16 -22.34
C MET A 209 1.00 -21.97 -22.58
N LEU A 210 0.22 -21.83 -21.50
CA LEU A 210 -1.22 -21.63 -21.57
C LEU A 210 -1.59 -20.34 -22.34
N ILE A 211 -0.85 -19.26 -22.12
CA ILE A 211 -1.01 -18.01 -22.87
C ILE A 211 -0.76 -18.22 -24.36
N ASP A 212 0.30 -18.96 -24.72
CA ASP A 212 0.65 -19.22 -26.12
C ASP A 212 -0.42 -20.09 -26.81
N GLU A 213 -0.93 -21.11 -26.13
CA GLU A 213 -2.00 -21.97 -26.64
C GLU A 213 -3.32 -21.22 -26.86
N ALA A 214 -3.73 -20.39 -25.90
CA ALA A 214 -4.93 -19.56 -26.02
C ALA A 214 -4.77 -18.55 -27.17
N ARG A 215 -3.60 -17.90 -27.25
CA ARG A 215 -3.29 -16.94 -28.31
C ARG A 215 -3.24 -17.60 -29.69
N ALA A 216 -2.72 -18.82 -29.82
CA ALA A 216 -2.68 -19.55 -31.09
C ALA A 216 -4.08 -19.79 -31.66
N LYS A 217 -5.09 -19.92 -30.79
CA LYS A 217 -6.53 -20.02 -31.16
C LYS A 217 -7.17 -18.65 -31.42
N GLY A 218 -6.44 -17.55 -31.19
CA GLY A 218 -6.95 -16.18 -31.30
C GLY A 218 -7.73 -15.69 -30.08
N GLN A 219 -7.69 -16.43 -28.96
CA GLN A 219 -8.37 -16.06 -27.73
C GLN A 219 -7.59 -14.94 -27.00
N PRO A 220 -8.26 -13.85 -26.57
CA PRO A 220 -7.62 -12.82 -25.77
C PRO A 220 -7.37 -13.32 -24.34
N VAL A 221 -6.24 -12.92 -23.76
CA VAL A 221 -5.80 -13.37 -22.44
C VAL A 221 -5.50 -12.18 -21.52
N LEU A 222 -6.08 -12.21 -20.32
CA LEU A 222 -5.77 -11.30 -19.21
C LEU A 222 -5.06 -12.08 -18.11
N VAL A 223 -3.83 -11.69 -17.78
CA VAL A 223 -3.03 -12.32 -16.73
C VAL A 223 -2.98 -11.40 -15.52
N GLY A 224 -3.48 -11.86 -14.37
CA GLY A 224 -3.40 -11.13 -13.10
C GLY A 224 -2.21 -11.57 -12.26
N THR A 225 -1.38 -10.62 -11.82
CA THR A 225 -0.25 -10.83 -10.90
C THR A 225 -0.43 -10.01 -9.62
N THR A 226 0.29 -10.34 -8.55
CA THR A 226 0.22 -9.60 -7.27
C THR A 226 1.28 -8.49 -7.13
N SER A 227 2.32 -8.50 -7.96
CA SER A 227 3.41 -7.53 -7.89
C SER A 227 3.99 -7.20 -9.27
N ILE A 228 4.66 -6.04 -9.37
CA ILE A 228 5.30 -5.58 -10.61
C ILE A 228 6.43 -6.54 -11.01
N GLU A 229 7.23 -6.99 -10.04
CA GLU A 229 8.33 -7.94 -10.27
C GLU A 229 7.84 -9.24 -10.93
N LYS A 230 6.68 -9.76 -10.49
CA LYS A 230 6.07 -10.96 -11.07
C LYS A 230 5.55 -10.70 -12.48
N SER A 231 4.95 -9.53 -12.74
CA SER A 231 4.57 -9.12 -14.09
C SER A 231 5.77 -9.07 -15.04
N GLU A 232 6.88 -8.47 -14.61
CA GLU A 232 8.10 -8.40 -15.41
C GLU A 232 8.70 -9.80 -15.66
N THR A 233 8.69 -10.67 -14.64
CA THR A 233 9.15 -12.06 -14.78
C THR A 233 8.36 -12.81 -15.87
N ILE A 234 7.04 -12.69 -15.86
CA ILE A 234 6.18 -13.31 -16.88
C ILE A 234 6.38 -12.62 -18.24
N SER A 235 6.48 -11.30 -18.26
CA SER A 235 6.76 -10.51 -19.47
C SER A 235 8.04 -11.00 -20.16
N ASP A 236 9.11 -11.22 -19.41
CA ASP A 236 10.39 -11.67 -19.96
C ASP A 236 10.33 -13.11 -20.50
N LEU A 237 9.55 -13.99 -19.87
CA LEU A 237 9.26 -15.33 -20.41
C LEU A 237 8.48 -15.24 -21.73
N LEU A 238 7.46 -14.39 -21.81
CA LEU A 238 6.70 -14.16 -23.03
C LEU A 238 7.55 -13.53 -24.15
N LYS A 239 8.47 -12.60 -23.82
CA LYS A 239 9.43 -12.04 -24.79
C LYS A 239 10.32 -13.13 -25.39
N LYS A 240 10.84 -14.05 -24.56
CA LYS A 240 11.64 -15.21 -25.02
C LYS A 240 10.85 -16.10 -25.98
N LYS A 241 9.56 -16.31 -25.72
CA LYS A 241 8.63 -17.05 -26.59
C LYS A 241 8.09 -16.23 -27.77
N LYS A 242 8.49 -14.95 -27.92
CA LYS A 242 8.04 -14.03 -28.97
C LYS A 242 6.52 -13.80 -28.98
N VAL A 243 5.90 -13.82 -27.81
CA VAL A 243 4.47 -13.51 -27.63
C VAL A 243 4.32 -12.00 -27.39
N PRO A 244 3.69 -11.24 -28.30
CA PRO A 244 3.38 -9.83 -28.09
C PRO A 244 2.38 -9.68 -26.95
N HIS A 245 2.69 -8.80 -25.99
CA HIS A 245 1.86 -8.54 -24.82
C HIS A 245 2.07 -7.12 -24.31
N SER A 246 1.14 -6.66 -23.49
CA SER A 246 1.20 -5.36 -22.78
C SER A 246 1.21 -5.59 -21.28
N VAL A 247 1.95 -4.75 -20.54
CA VAL A 247 2.04 -4.82 -19.07
C VAL A 247 1.43 -3.56 -18.45
N LEU A 248 0.57 -3.72 -17.44
CA LEU A 248 -0.09 -2.65 -16.71
C LEU A 248 0.37 -2.67 -15.24
N ASN A 249 1.05 -1.60 -14.81
CA ASN A 249 1.72 -1.52 -13.51
C ASN A 249 1.01 -0.57 -12.51
N ALA A 250 -0.22 -0.15 -12.79
CA ALA A 250 -1.02 0.79 -11.99
C ALA A 250 -0.36 2.16 -11.76
N ARG A 251 0.52 2.61 -12.67
CA ARG A 251 1.23 3.89 -12.59
C ARG A 251 0.59 4.99 -13.44
N PHE A 252 -0.02 4.63 -14.58
CA PHE A 252 -0.53 5.58 -15.56
C PHE A 252 -1.96 5.23 -15.97
N HIS A 253 -2.95 5.68 -15.20
CA HIS A 253 -4.34 5.26 -15.35
C HIS A 253 -4.94 5.51 -16.75
N GLU A 254 -4.63 6.64 -17.39
CA GLU A 254 -5.20 6.98 -18.71
C GLU A 254 -4.67 6.09 -19.84
N GLN A 255 -3.35 5.87 -19.88
CA GLN A 255 -2.72 4.98 -20.86
C GLN A 255 -3.11 3.51 -20.62
N GLU A 256 -3.24 3.11 -19.35
CA GLU A 256 -3.69 1.76 -18.99
C GLU A 256 -5.13 1.50 -19.44
N ALA A 257 -6.03 2.48 -19.30
CA ALA A 257 -7.41 2.37 -19.75
C ALA A 257 -7.49 2.15 -21.28
N GLU A 258 -6.65 2.82 -22.08
CA GLU A 258 -6.58 2.59 -23.51
C GLU A 258 -6.17 1.14 -23.85
N ILE A 259 -5.15 0.61 -23.18
CA ILE A 259 -4.67 -0.75 -23.39
C ILE A 259 -5.75 -1.77 -23.00
N VAL A 260 -6.38 -1.58 -21.84
CA VAL A 260 -7.45 -2.48 -21.33
C VAL A 260 -8.65 -2.47 -22.26
N SER A 261 -9.01 -1.32 -22.83
CA SER A 261 -10.12 -1.22 -23.77
C SER A 261 -9.94 -2.09 -25.03
N GLN A 262 -8.69 -2.39 -25.40
CA GLN A 262 -8.35 -3.25 -26.53
C GLN A 262 -7.93 -4.67 -26.12
N ALA A 263 -7.95 -4.99 -24.81
CA ALA A 263 -7.56 -6.30 -24.31
C ALA A 263 -8.46 -7.45 -24.80
N GLY A 264 -9.69 -7.14 -25.22
CA GLY A 264 -10.63 -8.12 -25.79
C GLY A 264 -10.45 -8.37 -27.29
N ALA A 265 -9.46 -7.75 -27.95
CA ALA A 265 -9.19 -7.98 -29.36
C ALA A 265 -8.58 -9.39 -29.61
N PRO A 266 -8.81 -10.03 -30.77
CA PRO A 266 -8.30 -11.36 -31.07
C PRO A 266 -6.78 -11.49 -30.83
N GLY A 267 -6.37 -12.44 -29.99
CA GLY A 267 -4.97 -12.73 -29.67
C GLY A 267 -4.24 -11.64 -28.86
N ALA A 268 -4.97 -10.68 -28.28
CA ALA A 268 -4.40 -9.71 -27.35
C ALA A 268 -4.01 -10.40 -26.03
N VAL A 269 -2.84 -10.04 -25.50
CA VAL A 269 -2.33 -10.55 -24.21
C VAL A 269 -2.00 -9.35 -23.34
N VAL A 270 -2.63 -9.28 -22.17
CA VAL A 270 -2.44 -8.18 -21.22
C VAL A 270 -2.09 -8.76 -19.85
N ILE A 271 -0.98 -8.30 -19.29
CA ILE A 271 -0.55 -8.61 -17.92
C ILE A 271 -0.94 -7.41 -17.04
N ALA A 272 -1.75 -7.64 -16.03
CA ALA A 272 -2.20 -6.64 -15.07
C ALA A 272 -1.64 -6.94 -13.68
N THR A 273 -0.89 -5.99 -13.12
CA THR A 273 -0.48 -6.05 -11.72
C THR A 273 -1.63 -5.63 -10.81
N ASN A 274 -1.95 -6.50 -9.85
CA ASN A 274 -3.09 -6.41 -8.95
C ASN A 274 -4.39 -6.16 -9.73
N MET A 275 -4.98 -4.97 -9.52
CA MET A 275 -6.20 -4.53 -10.19
C MET A 275 -5.92 -3.40 -11.18
N ALA A 276 -4.77 -3.42 -11.87
CA ALA A 276 -4.50 -2.47 -12.94
C ALA A 276 -5.61 -2.54 -14.01
N GLY A 277 -5.99 -1.37 -14.54
CA GLY A 277 -7.10 -1.26 -15.49
C GLY A 277 -8.51 -1.33 -14.87
N ARG A 278 -8.65 -1.31 -13.53
CA ARG A 278 -9.96 -1.33 -12.86
C ARG A 278 -10.86 -0.20 -13.37
N GLY A 279 -12.14 -0.53 -13.58
CA GLY A 279 -13.16 0.44 -14.03
C GLY A 279 -13.28 0.58 -15.55
N THR A 280 -12.40 -0.04 -16.35
CA THR A 280 -12.56 -0.14 -17.81
C THR A 280 -13.06 -1.53 -18.19
N ASP A 281 -14.13 -1.59 -18.98
CA ASP A 281 -14.75 -2.83 -19.47
C ASP A 281 -13.98 -3.42 -20.66
N ILE A 282 -13.85 -4.76 -20.68
CA ILE A 282 -13.12 -5.50 -21.72
C ILE A 282 -14.13 -6.09 -22.71
N LYS A 283 -14.48 -5.30 -23.73
CA LYS A 283 -15.39 -5.74 -24.79
C LYS A 283 -14.70 -6.73 -25.73
N LEU A 284 -15.33 -7.89 -25.97
CA LEU A 284 -14.83 -8.86 -26.95
C LEU A 284 -14.81 -8.25 -28.36
N GLY A 285 -13.70 -8.44 -29.08
CA GLY A 285 -13.42 -7.78 -30.36
C GLY A 285 -12.73 -6.42 -30.23
N GLY A 286 -12.52 -5.93 -28.99
CA GLY A 286 -11.98 -4.61 -28.68
C GLY A 286 -13.09 -3.55 -28.55
N ASN A 287 -12.82 -2.50 -27.78
CA ASN A 287 -13.80 -1.44 -27.55
C ASN A 287 -13.96 -0.55 -28.79
N LEU A 288 -15.12 -0.69 -29.45
CA LEU A 288 -15.50 0.05 -30.66
C LEU A 288 -15.44 1.56 -30.46
N ASP A 289 -15.96 2.08 -29.34
CA ASP A 289 -16.06 3.52 -29.09
C ASP A 289 -14.67 4.17 -29.03
N VAL A 290 -13.74 3.50 -28.35
CA VAL A 290 -12.34 3.96 -28.25
C VAL A 290 -11.66 3.89 -29.61
N ARG A 291 -11.86 2.79 -30.35
CA ARG A 291 -11.27 2.59 -31.68
C ARG A 291 -11.77 3.64 -32.68
N LEU A 292 -13.07 3.92 -32.69
CA LEU A 292 -13.67 4.96 -33.53
C LEU A 292 -13.12 6.34 -33.20
N ARG A 293 -13.03 6.72 -31.91
CA ARG A 293 -12.44 8.01 -31.52
C ARG A 293 -11.01 8.17 -32.03
N LYS A 294 -10.19 7.13 -31.92
CA LYS A 294 -8.77 7.17 -32.31
C LYS A 294 -8.57 7.20 -33.82
N GLU A 295 -9.25 6.30 -34.55
CA GLU A 295 -9.06 6.17 -36.00
C GLU A 295 -9.77 7.26 -36.81
N LEU A 296 -10.85 7.85 -36.28
CA LEU A 296 -11.57 8.95 -36.95
C LEU A 296 -11.11 10.35 -36.52
N ALA A 297 -10.22 10.48 -35.52
CA ALA A 297 -9.77 11.78 -35.01
C ALA A 297 -9.18 12.69 -36.10
N ASN A 298 -8.45 12.09 -37.04
CA ASN A 298 -7.72 12.81 -38.10
C ASN A 298 -8.46 12.82 -39.45
N ILE A 299 -9.71 12.34 -39.50
CA ILE A 299 -10.53 12.32 -40.72
C ILE A 299 -11.57 13.44 -40.62
N HIS A 300 -11.31 14.54 -41.33
CA HIS A 300 -12.17 15.72 -41.34
C HIS A 300 -13.23 15.69 -42.45
N ASP A 301 -13.02 14.88 -43.49
CA ASP A 301 -13.99 14.70 -44.57
C ASP A 301 -15.17 13.82 -44.11
N PRO A 302 -16.42 14.30 -44.18
CA PRO A 302 -17.59 13.56 -43.69
C PRO A 302 -17.84 12.22 -44.40
N ASP A 303 -17.64 12.17 -45.72
CA ASP A 303 -17.91 10.97 -46.51
C ASP A 303 -16.84 9.89 -46.26
N ALA A 304 -15.56 10.28 -46.24
CA ALA A 304 -14.46 9.39 -45.86
C ALA A 304 -14.59 8.91 -44.41
N ARG A 305 -15.07 9.76 -43.49
CA ARG A 305 -15.31 9.39 -42.10
C ARG A 305 -16.42 8.35 -41.98
N ALA A 306 -17.55 8.53 -42.65
CA ALA A 306 -18.66 7.58 -42.64
C ALA A 306 -18.27 6.23 -43.25
N ALA A 307 -17.53 6.23 -44.37
CA ALA A 307 -17.02 5.02 -45.00
C ALA A 307 -16.04 4.26 -44.08
N ARG A 308 -15.12 4.97 -43.40
CA ARG A 308 -14.18 4.37 -42.46
C ARG A 308 -14.88 3.81 -41.23
N GLU A 309 -15.86 4.53 -40.69
CA GLU A 309 -16.67 4.11 -39.55
C GLU A 309 -17.42 2.80 -39.83
N ALA A 310 -18.07 2.70 -40.99
CA ALA A 310 -18.76 1.47 -41.41
C ALA A 310 -17.79 0.27 -41.48
N LYS A 311 -16.60 0.48 -42.06
CA LYS A 311 -15.56 -0.54 -42.13
C LYS A 311 -15.05 -0.97 -40.75
N ILE A 312 -14.83 -0.03 -39.83
CA ILE A 312 -14.38 -0.35 -38.45
C ILE A 312 -15.45 -1.17 -37.71
N ARG A 313 -16.73 -0.85 -37.89
CA ARG A 313 -17.83 -1.62 -37.29
C ARG A 313 -17.87 -3.05 -37.81
N GLU A 314 -17.72 -3.23 -39.12
CA GLU A 314 -17.66 -4.57 -39.73
C GLU A 314 -16.45 -5.37 -39.21
N GLU A 315 -15.26 -4.76 -39.21
CA GLU A 315 -14.04 -5.38 -38.67
C GLU A 315 -14.20 -5.78 -37.19
N ASN A 316 -14.83 -4.92 -36.37
CA ASN A 316 -15.07 -5.20 -34.96
C ASN A 316 -16.11 -6.31 -34.76
N ALA A 317 -17.16 -6.38 -35.58
CA ALA A 317 -18.15 -7.45 -35.54
C ALA A 317 -17.52 -8.82 -35.89
N ILE A 318 -16.67 -8.86 -36.91
CA ILE A 318 -15.90 -10.07 -37.28
C ILE A 318 -14.96 -10.46 -36.13
N ALA A 319 -14.23 -9.50 -35.56
CA ALA A 319 -13.34 -9.74 -34.44
C ALA A 319 -14.08 -10.26 -33.20
N HIS A 320 -15.24 -9.67 -32.88
CA HIS A 320 -16.11 -10.10 -31.79
C HIS A 320 -16.54 -11.56 -31.96
N GLN A 321 -17.02 -11.92 -33.15
CA GLN A 321 -17.46 -13.28 -33.44
C GLN A 321 -16.29 -14.28 -33.34
N LYS A 322 -15.13 -13.92 -33.87
CA LYS A 322 -13.91 -14.75 -33.77
C LYS A 322 -13.50 -15.00 -32.32
N VAL A 323 -13.54 -13.98 -31.47
CA VAL A 323 -13.20 -14.12 -30.04
C VAL A 323 -14.23 -14.99 -29.32
N LYS A 324 -15.51 -14.83 -29.63
CA LYS A 324 -16.59 -15.64 -29.06
C LYS A 324 -16.44 -17.12 -29.42
N GLU A 325 -16.10 -17.43 -30.67
CA GLU A 325 -15.81 -18.78 -31.14
C GLU A 325 -14.54 -19.37 -30.53
N ALA A 326 -13.53 -18.53 -30.25
CA ALA A 326 -12.31 -18.93 -29.56
C ALA A 326 -12.49 -19.18 -28.05
N GLY A 327 -13.69 -18.92 -27.49
CA GLY A 327 -14.00 -19.17 -26.08
C GLY A 327 -14.19 -17.93 -25.20
N GLY A 328 -14.15 -16.72 -25.77
CA GLY A 328 -14.26 -15.45 -25.04
C GLY A 328 -12.95 -15.01 -24.39
N LEU A 329 -13.02 -14.05 -23.46
CA LEU A 329 -11.84 -13.62 -22.70
C LEU A 329 -11.38 -14.73 -21.76
N PHE A 330 -10.09 -15.03 -21.78
CA PHE A 330 -9.48 -15.99 -20.86
C PHE A 330 -8.70 -15.26 -19.78
N VAL A 331 -9.08 -15.49 -18.51
CA VAL A 331 -8.45 -14.83 -17.37
C VAL A 331 -7.60 -15.83 -16.59
N ILE A 332 -6.33 -15.49 -16.39
CA ILE A 332 -5.36 -16.32 -15.66
C ILE A 332 -4.95 -15.57 -14.39
N GLY A 333 -5.32 -16.10 -13.23
CA GLY A 333 -4.75 -15.68 -11.94
C GLY A 333 -3.44 -16.41 -11.70
N THR A 334 -2.33 -15.68 -11.54
CA THR A 334 -1.03 -16.32 -11.30
C THR A 334 -0.81 -16.73 -9.86
N GLU A 335 -1.60 -16.16 -8.95
CA GLU A 335 -1.61 -16.38 -7.50
C GLU A 335 -2.98 -15.98 -6.93
N ARG A 336 -3.27 -16.43 -5.70
CA ARG A 336 -4.41 -15.95 -4.94
C ARG A 336 -4.08 -14.65 -4.21
N HIS A 337 -5.04 -13.74 -4.17
CA HIS A 337 -4.94 -12.52 -3.38
C HIS A 337 -5.26 -12.78 -1.90
N GLU A 338 -5.06 -11.76 -1.07
CA GLU A 338 -5.36 -11.79 0.37
C GLU A 338 -6.84 -12.08 0.67
N SER A 339 -7.74 -11.91 -0.30
CA SER A 339 -9.16 -12.24 -0.16
C SER A 339 -9.74 -12.83 -1.44
N ARG A 340 -10.67 -13.78 -1.26
CA ARG A 340 -11.44 -14.40 -2.36
C ARG A 340 -12.22 -13.37 -3.16
N ARG A 341 -12.61 -12.26 -2.53
CA ARG A 341 -13.29 -11.13 -3.16
C ARG A 341 -12.48 -10.55 -4.32
N ILE A 342 -11.16 -10.36 -4.14
CA ILE A 342 -10.28 -9.80 -5.17
C ILE A 342 -10.07 -10.83 -6.29
N ASP A 343 -9.91 -12.11 -5.96
CA ASP A 343 -9.83 -13.18 -6.97
C ASP A 343 -11.09 -13.23 -7.84
N ASN A 344 -12.27 -13.08 -7.23
CA ASN A 344 -13.54 -13.04 -7.96
C ASN A 344 -13.71 -11.78 -8.82
N GLN A 345 -13.11 -10.65 -8.44
CA GLN A 345 -13.07 -9.46 -9.29
C GLN A 345 -12.20 -9.69 -10.52
N LEU A 346 -11.09 -10.41 -10.39
CA LEU A 346 -10.28 -10.80 -11.53
C LEU A 346 -11.05 -11.77 -12.44
N ARG A 347 -11.66 -12.84 -11.90
CA ARG A 347 -12.53 -13.76 -12.67
C ARG A 347 -13.74 -13.06 -13.32
N GLY A 348 -14.19 -11.96 -12.71
CA GLY A 348 -15.33 -11.16 -13.18
C GLY A 348 -15.02 -10.19 -14.32
N ARG A 349 -13.75 -10.08 -14.72
CA ARG A 349 -13.35 -9.39 -15.95
C ARG A 349 -13.78 -10.16 -17.17
#